data_AF-A0AAE0WX22-F1
#
_entry.id   AF-A0AAE0WX22-F1
#
_cell.length_a   1.000
_cell.length_b   1.000
_cell.length_c   1.000
_cell.angle_alpha   90.00
_cell.angle_beta   90.00
_cell.angle_gamma   90.00
#
_symmetry.space_group_name_H-M   'P 1'
#
loop_
_entity.id
_entity.type
_entity.pdbx_description
1 polymer ?
#
loop_
_entity_poly.entity_id
_entity_poly.type
_entity_poly.pdbx_seq_one_letter_code
_entity_poly.pdbx_strand_id
1 'polypeptide(L)'
;MKTRAKKTATSKAPPQSQESKAESTSKHTLSAAEQNPPTAFILTESTSADGLSRFVTLPHPAAGRSHRYYVDPKQGCYELTKVSVPKKACRSMLLTPDFQDDAIGAGDGERENGYMLKTPDLIIATPVDSLFLMLPALWSAGKSGAGEEWATFYDRLFSDENNGYMHLRQIFRSEAGNDLEIRMEGRMGAVCDNLDMGEDKLYKLNIDKLAAVLLQKAKRMVEVGLPVSMEEHFVRIPLEVPEISLRREDSSISMVEEADAAEGAGPQKKAHQANQELAHLLRIRTALKYLCTNYIPPTFAPRLLAIIFDTSEPQAIDFAPLDTHLASITKLKSEAQALRSISDNISRKRAGGQDEEGLEKAETKRRKKEEEERNKKNVSQGVKKLAKADTSGMKKLSSFFAKGAVAKKG
;
A
#
# COMPACT_ATOMS: atom_id res chain seq x y z
N MET A 1 -29.83 31.99 -55.22
CA MET A 1 -29.51 33.37 -54.76
C MET A 1 -28.88 33.23 -53.37
N LYS A 2 -27.54 33.37 -53.24
CA LYS A 2 -26.80 34.61 -52.85
C LYS A 2 -27.29 35.13 -51.47
N THR A 3 -26.49 35.32 -50.39
CA THR A 3 -25.03 35.51 -50.23
C THR A 3 -24.58 35.40 -48.75
N ARG A 4 -23.29 35.05 -48.61
CA ARG A 4 -22.37 34.93 -47.46
C ARG A 4 -22.07 36.24 -46.71
N ALA A 5 -21.75 36.15 -45.41
CA ALA A 5 -20.65 36.90 -44.78
C ALA A 5 -20.07 36.18 -43.52
N LYS A 6 -18.74 36.02 -43.52
CA LYS A 6 -17.85 35.47 -42.48
C LYS A 6 -16.77 36.53 -42.20
N LYS A 7 -16.40 36.78 -40.94
CA LYS A 7 -15.08 37.27 -40.41
C LYS A 7 -15.07 37.00 -38.90
N THR A 8 -14.31 36.05 -38.33
CA THR A 8 -12.86 35.97 -37.96
C THR A 8 -12.40 36.81 -36.76
N ALA A 9 -11.89 36.06 -35.75
CA ALA A 9 -10.79 36.29 -34.81
C ALA A 9 -10.91 37.31 -33.66
N THR A 10 -10.85 36.83 -32.42
CA THR A 10 -9.64 36.99 -31.57
C THR A 10 -9.73 36.07 -30.34
N SER A 11 -8.62 35.39 -30.08
CA SER A 11 -8.33 34.59 -28.89
C SER A 11 -8.26 35.47 -27.65
N LYS A 12 -8.92 35.06 -26.56
CA LYS A 12 -8.69 35.57 -25.21
C LYS A 12 -8.33 34.41 -24.29
N ALA A 13 -7.13 34.50 -23.72
CA ALA A 13 -6.57 33.58 -22.74
C ALA A 13 -7.46 33.47 -21.47
N PRO A 14 -7.38 32.35 -20.73
CA PRO A 14 -8.10 32.18 -19.48
C PRO A 14 -7.61 33.15 -18.39
N PRO A 15 -8.50 33.58 -17.48
CA PRO A 15 -8.20 34.60 -16.49
C PRO A 15 -7.19 34.08 -15.44
N GLN A 16 -6.09 34.82 -15.27
CA GLN A 16 -5.20 34.70 -14.13
C GLN A 16 -5.99 35.03 -12.85
N SER A 17 -6.13 34.03 -11.99
CA SER A 17 -6.49 34.20 -10.58
C SER A 17 -5.42 35.05 -9.90
N GLN A 18 -5.77 36.29 -9.58
CA GLN A 18 -5.01 37.14 -8.66
C GLN A 18 -5.08 36.52 -7.27
N GLU A 19 -4.01 35.83 -6.86
CA GLU A 19 -3.77 35.57 -5.45
C GLU A 19 -3.46 36.89 -4.75
N SER A 20 -4.33 37.24 -3.80
CA SER A 20 -4.14 38.31 -2.84
C SER A 20 -2.81 38.15 -2.11
N LYS A 21 -1.91 39.12 -2.29
CA LYS A 21 -0.71 39.31 -1.46
C LYS A 21 -1.11 39.43 0.01
N ALA A 22 -0.83 38.39 0.80
CA ALA A 22 -0.62 38.54 2.22
C ALA A 22 0.84 38.97 2.41
N GLU A 23 1.05 40.20 2.87
CA GLU A 23 2.37 40.74 3.20
C GLU A 23 2.93 40.02 4.44
N SER A 24 3.91 39.14 4.24
CA SER A 24 4.77 38.68 5.31
C SER A 24 5.95 39.64 5.46
N THR A 25 6.05 40.27 6.63
CA THR A 25 7.14 41.16 7.03
C THR A 25 8.43 40.37 7.31
N SER A 26 9.08 39.83 6.27
CA SER A 26 10.44 39.29 6.39
C SER A 26 11.44 40.28 5.78
N LYS A 27 12.41 40.75 6.59
CA LYS A 27 13.50 41.66 6.16
C LYS A 27 14.46 41.03 5.13
N HIS A 28 14.30 39.75 4.82
CA HIS A 28 15.08 39.00 3.85
C HIS A 28 14.16 38.43 2.77
N THR A 29 14.46 38.78 1.51
CA THR A 29 13.88 38.13 0.33
C THR A 29 14.73 36.92 0.01
N LEU A 30 14.16 35.72 0.12
CA LEU A 30 14.83 34.50 -0.32
C LEU A 30 14.92 34.49 -1.85
N SER A 31 16.03 34.00 -2.39
CA SER A 31 16.20 33.78 -3.83
C SER A 31 15.11 32.83 -4.35
N ALA A 32 14.73 33.02 -5.62
CA ALA A 32 13.76 32.15 -6.27
C ALA A 32 14.24 30.69 -6.25
N ALA A 33 13.32 29.76 -5.99
CA ALA A 33 13.63 28.34 -6.04
C ALA A 33 14.08 27.95 -7.46
N GLU A 34 15.15 27.18 -7.55
CA GLU A 34 15.65 26.68 -8.83
C GLU A 34 14.66 25.72 -9.49
N GLN A 35 14.66 25.71 -10.82
CA GLN A 35 13.74 24.86 -11.60
C GLN A 35 14.16 23.38 -11.60
N ASN A 36 15.46 23.08 -11.46
CA ASN A 36 16.01 21.72 -11.51
C ASN A 36 16.98 21.48 -10.34
N PRO A 37 16.47 21.20 -9.13
CA PRO A 37 17.33 20.94 -7.98
C PRO A 37 18.10 19.61 -8.15
N PRO A 38 19.30 19.49 -7.53
CA PRO A 38 20.05 18.24 -7.49
C PRO A 38 19.25 17.14 -6.79
N THR A 39 19.53 15.89 -7.17
CA THR A 39 18.87 14.70 -6.58
C THR A 39 19.92 13.84 -5.91
N ALA A 40 19.66 13.46 -4.65
CA ALA A 40 20.57 12.62 -3.89
C ALA A 40 20.30 11.14 -4.19
N PHE A 41 21.35 10.40 -4.57
CA PHE A 41 21.31 8.97 -4.80
C PHE A 41 22.19 8.24 -3.80
N ILE A 42 21.71 7.10 -3.30
CA ILE A 42 22.52 6.10 -2.64
C ILE A 42 22.73 4.96 -3.63
N LEU A 43 23.97 4.82 -4.08
CA LEU A 43 24.43 3.72 -4.91
C LEU A 43 25.25 2.76 -4.05
N THR A 44 25.29 1.49 -4.44
CA THR A 44 26.13 0.50 -3.76
C THR A 44 27.61 0.81 -4.02
N GLU A 45 28.47 0.63 -3.01
CA GLU A 45 29.93 0.84 -3.07
C GLU A 45 30.61 0.06 -4.19
N SER A 46 29.96 -1.02 -4.62
CA SER A 46 30.43 -1.91 -5.65
C SER A 46 30.32 -1.31 -7.07
N THR A 47 29.69 -0.15 -7.26
CA THR A 47 29.48 0.46 -8.59
C THR A 47 30.75 0.48 -9.43
N SER A 48 30.68 -0.08 -10.65
CA SER A 48 31.86 -0.20 -11.52
C SER A 48 32.43 1.17 -11.90
N ALA A 49 33.74 1.34 -11.72
CA ALA A 49 34.48 2.58 -12.03
C ALA A 49 34.59 2.85 -13.55
N ASP A 50 34.12 1.94 -14.39
CA ASP A 50 34.32 1.94 -15.85
C ASP A 50 33.36 2.86 -16.61
N GLY A 51 32.47 3.59 -15.94
CA GLY A 51 31.52 4.52 -16.58
C GLY A 51 30.51 3.84 -17.52
N LEU A 52 30.39 2.50 -17.46
CA LEU A 52 29.47 1.71 -18.28
C LEU A 52 28.07 1.59 -17.68
N SER A 53 27.91 1.93 -16.41
CA SER A 53 26.61 1.90 -15.73
C SER A 53 25.69 3.01 -16.25
N ARG A 54 24.42 2.70 -16.49
CA ARG A 54 23.47 3.64 -17.09
C ARG A 54 22.12 3.59 -16.40
N PHE A 55 21.42 4.72 -16.43
CA PHE A 55 20.00 4.78 -16.11
C PHE A 55 19.17 4.37 -17.33
N VAL A 56 18.34 3.34 -17.14
CA VAL A 56 17.54 2.69 -18.18
C VAL A 56 16.07 2.85 -17.82
N THR A 57 15.23 3.09 -18.82
CA THR A 57 13.78 3.09 -18.63
C THR A 57 13.24 1.74 -19.10
N LEU A 58 12.60 0.99 -18.20
CA LEU A 58 12.04 -0.34 -18.45
C LEU A 58 10.61 -0.41 -17.92
N PRO A 59 9.77 -1.34 -18.41
CA PRO A 59 8.45 -1.54 -17.85
C PRO A 59 8.53 -2.06 -16.40
N HIS A 60 7.65 -1.56 -15.55
CA HIS A 60 7.50 -2.02 -14.18
C HIS A 60 6.90 -3.43 -14.17
N PRO A 61 7.47 -4.38 -13.39
CA PRO A 61 7.07 -5.79 -13.41
C PRO A 61 5.58 -6.03 -13.15
N ALA A 62 5.02 -5.43 -12.09
CA ALA A 62 3.60 -5.57 -11.78
C ALA A 62 2.65 -4.69 -12.61
N ALA A 63 3.04 -3.45 -12.92
CA ALA A 63 2.14 -2.44 -13.49
C ALA A 63 2.29 -2.23 -15.00
N GLY A 64 3.39 -2.71 -15.60
CA GLY A 64 3.74 -2.47 -17.02
C GLY A 64 4.09 -1.03 -17.39
N ARG A 65 4.05 -0.08 -16.43
CA ARG A 65 4.36 1.34 -16.66
C ARG A 65 5.87 1.56 -16.75
N SER A 66 6.33 2.50 -17.57
CA SER A 66 7.74 2.86 -17.64
C SER A 66 8.28 3.34 -16.28
N HIS A 67 9.35 2.70 -15.81
CA HIS A 67 10.06 3.00 -14.57
C HIS A 67 11.57 3.09 -14.83
N ARG A 68 12.29 3.88 -14.03
CA ARG A 68 13.75 4.03 -14.17
C ARG A 68 14.47 3.00 -13.30
N TYR A 69 15.48 2.38 -13.88
CA TYR A 69 16.37 1.42 -13.24
C TYR A 69 17.80 1.87 -13.45
N TYR A 70 18.66 1.51 -12.53
CA TYR A 70 20.10 1.65 -12.68
C TYR A 70 20.66 0.29 -13.10
N VAL A 71 21.36 0.23 -14.24
CA VAL A 71 21.90 -1.02 -14.77
C VAL A 71 23.41 -0.90 -14.83
N ASP A 72 24.08 -1.80 -14.12
CA ASP A 72 25.51 -1.99 -14.23
C ASP A 72 25.77 -3.32 -14.97
N PRO A 73 26.39 -3.30 -16.17
CA PRO A 73 26.57 -4.52 -16.97
C PRO A 73 27.29 -5.65 -16.22
N LYS A 74 28.22 -5.32 -15.31
CA LYS A 74 28.95 -6.30 -14.49
C LYS A 74 28.11 -6.80 -13.31
N GLN A 75 27.49 -5.91 -12.54
CA GLN A 75 26.86 -6.29 -11.27
C GLN A 75 25.39 -6.68 -11.38
N GLY A 76 24.68 -6.13 -12.35
CA GLY A 76 23.28 -6.44 -12.63
C GLY A 76 22.39 -5.20 -12.60
N CYS A 77 21.12 -5.41 -12.27
CA CYS A 77 20.11 -4.37 -12.32
C CYS A 77 19.69 -3.95 -10.92
N TYR A 78 19.39 -2.66 -10.77
CA TYR A 78 18.98 -2.04 -9.53
C TYR A 78 17.69 -1.25 -9.74
N GLU A 79 16.72 -1.47 -8.86
CA GLU A 79 15.50 -0.68 -8.79
C GLU A 79 15.75 0.59 -7.99
N LEU A 80 15.12 1.68 -8.40
CA LEU A 80 15.26 2.99 -7.76
C LEU A 80 14.05 3.25 -6.86
N THR A 81 14.26 3.22 -5.55
CA THR A 81 13.21 3.52 -4.58
C THR A 81 13.40 4.93 -4.04
N LYS A 82 12.38 5.76 -4.19
CA LYS A 82 12.37 7.13 -3.66
C LYS A 82 11.86 7.13 -2.21
N VAL A 83 12.74 7.50 -1.28
CA VAL A 83 12.40 7.77 0.12
C VAL A 83 12.16 9.25 0.29
N SER A 84 10.90 9.60 0.48
CA SER A 84 10.46 10.98 0.73
C SER A 84 10.01 11.13 2.19
N VAL A 85 10.35 12.28 2.77
CA VAL A 85 9.85 12.64 4.10
C VAL A 85 8.33 12.88 4.04
N PRO A 86 7.55 12.48 5.07
CA PRO A 86 6.13 12.79 5.13
C PRO A 86 5.87 14.29 4.96
N LYS A 87 4.91 14.68 4.11
CA LYS A 87 4.61 16.09 3.79
C LYS A 87 4.31 16.98 5.02
N LYS A 88 3.94 16.37 6.15
CA LYS A 88 3.66 17.04 7.42
C LYS A 88 4.93 17.40 8.21
N ALA A 89 6.06 16.74 7.92
CA ALA A 89 7.34 17.02 8.53
C ALA A 89 8.11 17.98 7.62
N CYS A 90 8.27 19.24 8.06
CA CYS A 90 9.05 20.25 7.36
C CYS A 90 10.55 19.96 7.49
N ARG A 91 11.07 19.07 6.63
CA ARG A 91 12.51 18.76 6.57
C ARG A 91 13.11 19.28 5.27
N SER A 92 14.36 19.73 5.33
CA SER A 92 15.21 20.12 4.21
C SER A 92 16.59 19.46 4.35
N MET A 93 17.36 19.38 3.27
CA MET A 93 18.72 18.84 3.27
C MET A 93 19.71 19.91 2.84
N LEU A 94 20.84 20.03 3.53
CA LEU A 94 21.94 20.92 3.15
C LEU A 94 23.06 20.07 2.58
N LEU A 95 23.46 20.35 1.34
CA LEU A 95 24.62 19.76 0.70
C LEU A 95 25.78 20.72 0.86
N THR A 96 26.87 20.26 1.46
CA THR A 96 28.09 21.04 1.62
C THR A 96 29.22 20.34 0.89
N PRO A 97 30.17 21.08 0.30
CA PRO A 97 31.41 20.48 -0.18
C PRO A 97 32.16 19.85 1.00
N ASP A 98 32.89 18.77 0.74
CA ASP A 98 33.75 18.14 1.74
C ASP A 98 34.95 19.05 2.01
N PHE A 99 34.96 19.68 3.19
CA PHE A 99 36.11 20.44 3.69
C PHE A 99 37.13 19.47 4.29
N GLN A 100 37.73 18.62 3.46
CA GLN A 100 38.83 17.77 3.90
C GLN A 100 40.14 18.58 3.79
N ASP A 101 40.49 19.26 4.88
CA ASP A 101 41.84 19.73 5.28
C ASP A 101 42.74 20.49 4.26
N ASP A 102 42.21 21.11 3.22
CA ASP A 102 43.01 22.02 2.38
C ASP A 102 42.95 23.49 2.86
N ALA A 103 44.07 23.88 3.47
CA ALA A 103 44.63 25.22 3.61
C ALA A 103 44.05 26.16 4.69
N ILE A 104 44.69 26.13 5.86
CA ILE A 104 45.05 27.34 6.58
C ILE A 104 45.88 28.22 5.63
N GLY A 105 45.24 29.14 4.92
CA GLY A 105 45.91 30.15 4.11
C GLY A 105 45.58 30.15 2.63
N ALA A 106 44.34 30.51 2.28
CA ALA A 106 44.05 31.15 0.99
C ALA A 106 43.05 32.27 1.25
N GLY A 107 43.34 33.47 0.71
CA GLY A 107 42.61 34.71 0.94
C GLY A 107 41.16 34.68 0.47
N ASP A 108 40.45 35.81 0.64
CA ASP A 108 39.02 36.08 0.38
C ASP A 108 38.53 35.71 -1.06
N GLY A 109 38.65 34.44 -1.45
CA GLY A 109 37.93 33.82 -2.54
C GLY A 109 36.61 33.29 -2.01
N GLU A 110 35.54 33.49 -2.79
CA GLU A 110 34.18 33.10 -2.45
C GLU A 110 34.13 31.68 -1.89
N ARG A 111 33.88 31.55 -0.57
CA ARG A 111 33.63 30.25 0.06
C ARG A 111 32.48 29.60 -0.70
N GLU A 112 32.71 28.41 -1.24
CA GLU A 112 31.69 27.67 -1.98
C GLU A 112 30.42 27.52 -1.12
N ASN A 113 29.35 28.18 -1.54
CA ASN A 113 28.10 28.19 -0.80
C ASN A 113 27.43 26.81 -0.91
N GLY A 114 27.15 26.18 0.24
CA GLY A 114 26.40 24.94 0.29
C GLY A 114 24.99 25.09 -0.33
N TYR A 115 24.45 23.98 -0.85
CA TYR A 115 23.17 23.94 -1.53
C TYR A 115 22.04 23.44 -0.61
N MET A 116 20.97 24.22 -0.46
CA MET A 116 19.82 23.82 0.36
C MET A 116 18.67 23.23 -0.48
N LEU A 117 18.46 21.93 -0.34
CA LEU A 117 17.33 21.19 -0.89
C LEU A 117 16.08 21.36 -0.04
N LYS A 118 15.06 22.00 -0.62
CA LYS A 118 13.73 22.13 -0.01
C LYS A 118 13.08 20.78 0.25
N THR A 119 13.26 19.81 -0.64
CA THR A 119 12.74 18.45 -0.53
C THR A 119 13.91 17.48 -0.34
N PRO A 120 14.10 16.91 0.86
CA PRO A 120 15.16 15.94 1.15
C PRO A 120 14.74 14.56 0.62
N ASP A 121 14.55 14.48 -0.69
CA ASP A 121 14.22 13.23 -1.36
C ASP A 121 15.50 12.44 -1.62
N LEU A 122 15.51 11.19 -1.17
CA LEU A 122 16.63 10.29 -1.28
C LEU A 122 16.24 9.12 -2.18
N ILE A 123 17.01 8.86 -3.23
CA ILE A 123 16.77 7.74 -4.12
C ILE A 123 17.77 6.64 -3.82
N ILE A 124 17.28 5.46 -3.45
CA ILE A 124 18.10 4.30 -3.09
C ILE A 124 18.07 3.32 -4.26
N ALA A 125 19.25 2.89 -4.74
CA ALA A 125 19.38 1.83 -5.72
C ALA A 125 19.51 0.47 -5.02
N THR A 126 18.43 -0.32 -5.03
CA THR A 126 18.42 -1.67 -4.44
C THR A 126 18.58 -2.72 -5.53
N PRO A 127 19.40 -3.77 -5.33
CA PRO A 127 19.59 -4.81 -6.34
C PRO A 127 18.28 -5.58 -6.57
N VAL A 128 17.92 -5.78 -7.84
CA VAL A 128 16.73 -6.52 -8.25
C VAL A 128 17.12 -7.68 -9.16
N ASP A 129 16.42 -8.82 -9.03
CA ASP A 129 16.64 -9.94 -9.95
C ASP A 129 16.16 -9.57 -11.35
N SER A 130 17.03 -9.75 -12.34
CA SER A 130 16.75 -9.50 -13.75
C SER A 130 15.54 -10.29 -14.28
N LEU A 131 15.22 -11.44 -13.66
CA LEU A 131 14.01 -12.21 -13.96
C LEU A 131 12.75 -11.32 -13.92
N PHE A 132 12.59 -10.51 -12.87
CA PHE A 132 11.40 -9.66 -12.73
C PHE A 132 11.34 -8.58 -13.80
N LEU A 133 12.48 -8.12 -14.31
CA LEU A 133 12.52 -7.10 -15.35
C LEU A 133 12.10 -7.65 -16.73
N MET A 134 12.40 -8.91 -17.03
CA MET A 134 12.04 -9.56 -18.31
C MET A 134 10.60 -10.07 -18.33
N LEU A 135 10.07 -10.36 -17.15
CA LEU A 135 8.79 -10.99 -16.93
C LEU A 135 7.60 -10.29 -17.65
N PRO A 136 7.48 -8.94 -17.70
CA PRO A 136 6.43 -8.28 -18.47
C PRO A 136 6.42 -8.62 -19.96
N ALA A 137 7.60 -8.86 -20.55
CA ALA A 137 7.70 -9.28 -21.95
C ALA A 137 7.16 -10.71 -22.14
N LEU A 138 7.41 -11.59 -21.17
CA LEU A 138 6.91 -12.97 -21.18
C LEU A 138 5.38 -13.04 -21.01
N TRP A 139 4.79 -12.14 -20.21
CA TRP A 139 3.33 -12.09 -20.03
C TRP A 139 2.57 -11.46 -21.19
N SER A 140 3.17 -10.48 -21.89
CA SER A 140 2.49 -9.80 -23.00
C SER A 140 2.15 -10.77 -24.14
N ALA A 141 2.99 -11.77 -24.35
CA ALA A 141 2.75 -12.82 -25.33
C ALA A 141 1.53 -13.72 -25.02
N GLY A 142 0.95 -13.64 -23.82
CA GLY A 142 -0.28 -14.36 -23.45
C GLY A 142 -1.57 -13.58 -23.73
N LYS A 143 -1.50 -12.35 -24.25
CA LYS A 143 -2.68 -11.49 -24.51
C LYS A 143 -3.16 -11.53 -25.96
N SER A 144 -2.31 -11.95 -26.88
CA SER A 144 -2.71 -12.18 -28.27
C SER A 144 -3.41 -13.54 -28.34
N GLY A 145 -4.61 -13.60 -28.90
CA GLY A 145 -5.39 -14.83 -29.07
C GLY A 145 -4.75 -15.88 -30.00
N ALA A 146 -3.46 -15.78 -30.28
CA ALA A 146 -2.64 -16.79 -30.94
C ALA A 146 -1.84 -17.50 -29.83
N GLY A 147 -2.03 -18.82 -29.73
CA GLY A 147 -1.55 -19.63 -28.61
C GLY A 147 -0.07 -19.46 -28.29
N GLU A 148 0.23 -19.73 -27.01
CA GLU A 148 1.55 -19.86 -26.39
C GLU A 148 2.71 -20.14 -27.36
N GLU A 149 3.21 -19.07 -27.99
CA GLU A 149 4.16 -19.15 -29.09
C GLU A 149 5.57 -19.31 -28.54
N TRP A 150 6.32 -20.28 -29.06
CA TRP A 150 7.74 -20.44 -28.77
C TRP A 150 8.52 -19.29 -29.43
N ALA A 151 9.38 -18.60 -28.68
CA ALA A 151 10.15 -17.48 -29.21
C ALA A 151 11.55 -17.44 -28.59
N THR A 152 12.51 -16.86 -29.32
CA THR A 152 13.88 -16.66 -28.82
C THR A 152 13.91 -15.62 -27.70
N PHE A 153 15.01 -15.58 -26.94
CA PHE A 153 15.23 -14.54 -25.92
C PHE A 153 15.11 -13.13 -26.49
N TYR A 154 15.70 -12.90 -27.66
CA TYR A 154 15.68 -11.61 -28.34
C TYR A 154 14.28 -11.22 -28.80
N ASP A 155 13.54 -12.13 -29.43
CA ASP A 155 12.20 -11.82 -29.95
C ASP A 155 11.22 -11.51 -28.81
N ARG A 156 11.35 -12.19 -27.67
CA ARG A 156 10.53 -11.90 -26.47
C ARG A 156 10.75 -10.48 -25.98
N LEU A 157 12.00 -10.07 -25.80
CA LEU A 157 12.34 -8.77 -25.21
C LEU A 157 12.17 -7.61 -26.18
N PHE A 158 12.49 -7.82 -27.46
CA PHE A 158 12.61 -6.76 -28.46
C PHE A 158 11.60 -6.87 -29.61
N SER A 159 10.47 -7.56 -29.39
CA SER A 159 9.34 -7.57 -30.33
C SER A 159 8.94 -6.14 -30.69
N ASP A 160 8.56 -5.92 -31.95
CA ASP A 160 8.21 -4.59 -32.49
C ASP A 160 7.05 -3.91 -31.75
N GLU A 161 6.18 -4.69 -31.09
CA GLU A 161 5.09 -4.17 -30.25
C GLU A 161 5.57 -3.66 -28.88
N ASN A 162 6.76 -4.06 -28.44
CA ASN A 162 7.26 -3.86 -27.08
C ASN A 162 8.49 -2.94 -27.07
N ASN A 163 8.27 -1.65 -27.35
CA ASN A 163 9.32 -0.63 -27.35
C ASN A 163 9.92 -0.33 -25.96
N GLY A 164 9.44 -1.00 -24.90
CA GLY A 164 9.83 -0.77 -23.51
C GLY A 164 11.25 -1.20 -23.15
N TYR A 165 11.91 -2.00 -24.00
CA TYR A 165 13.23 -2.60 -23.72
C TYR A 165 14.36 -2.04 -24.57
N MET A 166 14.14 -1.04 -25.43
CA MET A 166 15.15 -0.55 -26.38
C MET A 166 16.47 -0.12 -25.73
N HIS A 167 16.41 0.44 -24.52
CA HIS A 167 17.62 0.84 -23.80
C HIS A 167 18.48 -0.35 -23.37
N LEU A 168 17.89 -1.53 -23.11
CA LEU A 168 18.66 -2.76 -22.84
C LEU A 168 19.35 -3.27 -24.11
N ARG A 169 18.71 -3.13 -25.28
CA ARG A 169 19.33 -3.50 -26.56
C ARG A 169 20.64 -2.75 -26.79
N GLN A 170 20.69 -1.48 -26.40
CA GLN A 170 21.91 -0.68 -26.49
C GLN A 170 23.00 -1.14 -25.51
N ILE A 171 22.61 -1.67 -24.34
CA ILE A 171 23.55 -2.19 -23.35
C ILE A 171 24.15 -3.51 -23.82
N PHE A 172 23.34 -4.44 -24.34
CA PHE A 172 23.79 -5.74 -24.84
C PHE A 172 24.81 -5.67 -25.99
N ARG A 173 24.81 -4.58 -26.77
CA ARG A 173 25.82 -4.35 -27.81
C ARG A 173 27.25 -4.13 -27.29
N SER A 174 27.41 -3.83 -26.00
CA SER A 174 28.72 -3.70 -25.37
C SER A 174 29.24 -5.06 -24.91
N GLU A 175 30.56 -5.28 -24.94
CA GLU A 175 31.17 -6.53 -24.45
C GLU A 175 30.77 -6.85 -23.00
N ALA A 176 30.79 -5.86 -22.11
CA ALA A 176 30.33 -6.03 -20.72
C ALA A 176 28.81 -6.28 -20.62
N GLY A 177 28.05 -5.89 -21.65
CA GLY A 177 26.63 -6.16 -21.76
C GLY A 177 26.29 -7.60 -22.15
N ASN A 178 27.19 -8.30 -22.84
CA ASN A 178 27.01 -9.70 -23.21
C ASN A 178 26.94 -10.59 -21.94
N ASP A 179 27.75 -10.31 -20.93
CA ASP A 179 27.68 -11.01 -19.63
C ASP A 179 26.31 -10.81 -18.94
N LEU A 180 25.71 -9.63 -19.07
CA LEU A 180 24.37 -9.35 -18.55
C LEU A 180 23.31 -10.12 -19.35
N GLU A 181 23.47 -10.19 -20.66
CA GLU A 181 22.60 -10.91 -21.59
C GLU A 181 22.56 -12.40 -21.29
N ILE A 182 23.73 -13.05 -21.18
CA ILE A 182 23.87 -14.47 -20.83
C ILE A 182 23.22 -14.76 -19.48
N ARG A 183 23.42 -13.87 -18.49
CA ARG A 183 22.76 -14.00 -17.18
C ARG A 183 21.25 -13.89 -17.30
N MET A 184 20.73 -12.95 -18.07
CA MET A 184 19.30 -12.77 -18.31
C MET A 184 18.68 -13.99 -19.01
N GLU A 185 19.32 -14.49 -20.07
CA GLU A 185 18.87 -15.70 -20.77
C GLU A 185 18.86 -16.92 -19.84
N GLY A 186 19.91 -17.11 -19.03
CA GLY A 186 19.97 -18.18 -18.04
C GLY A 186 18.86 -18.09 -16.98
N ARG A 187 18.50 -16.89 -16.54
CA ARG A 187 17.34 -16.68 -15.63
C ARG A 187 16.01 -16.98 -16.33
N MET A 188 15.87 -16.65 -17.61
CA MET A 188 14.69 -16.95 -18.40
C MET A 188 14.52 -18.47 -18.60
N GLY A 189 15.60 -19.19 -18.88
CA GLY A 189 15.58 -20.64 -19.03
C GLY A 189 15.25 -21.42 -17.75
N ALA A 190 15.38 -20.81 -16.57
CA ALA A 190 14.95 -21.40 -15.31
C ALA A 190 13.43 -21.33 -15.09
N VAL A 191 12.75 -20.40 -15.77
CA VAL A 191 11.32 -20.13 -15.62
C VAL A 191 10.52 -20.64 -16.82
N CYS A 192 11.15 -20.70 -17.99
CA CYS A 192 10.53 -21.18 -19.21
C CYS A 192 10.80 -22.68 -19.45
N ASP A 193 9.95 -23.28 -20.28
CA ASP A 193 10.30 -24.49 -21.03
C ASP A 193 11.22 -24.10 -22.19
N ASN A 194 12.24 -24.92 -22.40
CA ASN A 194 13.31 -24.66 -23.36
C ASN A 194 13.22 -25.71 -24.46
N LEU A 195 13.24 -25.28 -25.71
CA LEU A 195 13.33 -26.14 -26.88
C LEU A 195 14.58 -25.73 -27.67
N ASP A 196 15.52 -26.67 -27.80
CA ASP A 196 16.78 -26.43 -28.49
C ASP A 196 16.62 -26.69 -29.98
N MET A 197 16.80 -25.64 -30.80
CA MET A 197 16.72 -25.69 -32.26
C MET A 197 18.10 -25.54 -32.90
N GLY A 198 19.16 -25.98 -32.21
CA GLY A 198 20.52 -26.01 -32.72
C GLY A 198 21.29 -24.72 -32.38
N GLU A 199 21.12 -23.68 -33.19
CA GLU A 199 21.78 -22.38 -32.94
C GLU A 199 20.98 -21.50 -31.97
N ASP A 200 19.65 -21.62 -31.99
CA ASP A 200 18.74 -20.82 -31.16
C ASP A 200 17.96 -21.68 -30.16
N LYS A 201 17.77 -21.12 -28.96
CA LYS A 201 16.88 -21.68 -27.92
C LYS A 201 15.56 -20.94 -27.92
N LEU A 202 14.49 -21.71 -28.00
CA LEU A 202 13.13 -21.19 -27.91
C LEU A 202 12.59 -21.37 -26.49
N TYR A 203 11.86 -20.35 -26.03
CA TYR A 203 11.38 -20.24 -24.67
C TYR A 203 9.88 -20.04 -24.61
N LYS A 204 9.23 -20.85 -23.78
CA LYS A 204 7.80 -20.74 -23.45
C LYS A 204 7.61 -20.61 -21.95
N LEU A 205 6.86 -19.60 -21.50
CA LEU A 205 6.64 -19.37 -20.08
C LEU A 205 5.92 -20.57 -19.43
N ASN A 206 6.55 -21.17 -18.43
CA ASN A 206 5.97 -22.24 -17.63
C ASN A 206 5.62 -21.69 -16.25
N ILE A 207 4.35 -21.85 -15.86
CA ILE A 207 3.81 -21.23 -14.65
C ILE A 207 4.25 -22.00 -13.40
N ASP A 208 4.42 -23.31 -13.51
CA ASP A 208 4.81 -24.19 -12.40
C ASP A 208 6.29 -23.96 -12.06
N LYS A 209 7.14 -23.83 -13.08
CA LYS A 209 8.55 -23.42 -12.90
C LYS A 209 8.65 -22.02 -12.29
N LEU A 210 7.83 -21.08 -12.74
CA LEU A 210 7.79 -19.73 -12.15
C LEU A 210 7.38 -19.79 -10.67
N ALA A 211 6.35 -20.58 -10.34
CA ALA A 211 5.88 -20.78 -8.98
C ALA A 211 7.00 -21.36 -8.08
N ALA A 212 7.72 -22.36 -8.55
CA ALA A 212 8.86 -22.95 -7.83
C ALA A 212 9.98 -21.91 -7.57
N VAL A 213 10.35 -21.12 -8.58
CA VAL A 213 11.38 -20.07 -8.43
C VAL A 213 10.92 -18.97 -7.45
N LEU A 214 9.64 -18.58 -7.49
CA LEU A 214 9.07 -17.61 -6.55
C LEU A 214 9.07 -18.14 -5.12
N LEU A 215 8.72 -19.41 -4.92
CA LEU A 215 8.76 -20.05 -3.62
C LEU A 215 10.18 -20.12 -3.07
N GLN A 216 11.16 -20.49 -3.90
CA GLN A 216 12.57 -20.50 -3.51
C GLN A 216 13.07 -19.10 -3.14
N LYS A 217 12.59 -18.06 -3.84
CA LYS A 217 12.89 -16.67 -3.48
C LYS A 217 12.26 -16.26 -2.16
N ALA A 218 11.01 -16.62 -1.91
CA ALA A 218 10.36 -16.36 -0.64
C ALA A 218 11.07 -17.04 0.52
N LYS A 219 11.49 -18.31 0.37
CA LYS A 219 12.31 -19.01 1.37
C LYS A 219 13.63 -18.30 1.65
N ARG A 220 14.36 -17.89 0.60
CA ARG A 220 15.59 -17.10 0.75
C ARG A 220 15.38 -15.76 1.46
N MET A 221 14.26 -15.07 1.18
CA MET A 221 13.91 -13.84 1.90
C MET A 221 13.70 -14.09 3.40
N VAL A 222 13.12 -15.24 3.77
CA VAL A 222 12.91 -15.62 5.17
C VAL A 222 14.23 -16.05 5.84
N GLU A 223 15.12 -16.73 5.12
CA GLU A 223 16.46 -17.12 5.60
C GLU A 223 17.36 -15.91 5.89
N VAL A 224 17.36 -14.91 4.99
CA VAL A 224 18.08 -13.64 5.19
C VAL A 224 17.44 -12.81 6.30
N GLY A 225 16.12 -12.95 6.48
CA GLY A 225 15.32 -12.23 7.47
C GLY A 225 14.50 -11.11 6.86
N LEU A 226 13.24 -11.00 7.30
CA LEU A 226 12.38 -9.88 6.92
C LEU A 226 12.83 -8.59 7.64
N PRO A 227 12.66 -7.41 7.01
CA PRO A 227 12.90 -6.13 7.68
C PRO A 227 12.12 -6.04 9.00
N VAL A 228 12.72 -5.41 10.01
CA VAL A 228 12.14 -5.34 11.37
C VAL A 228 10.72 -4.78 11.36
N SER A 229 10.46 -3.74 10.55
CA SER A 229 9.13 -3.16 10.40
C SER A 229 8.11 -4.11 9.76
N MET A 230 8.54 -4.94 8.81
CA MET A 230 7.68 -5.97 8.21
C MET A 230 7.41 -7.11 9.18
N GLU A 231 8.43 -7.57 9.91
CA GLU A 231 8.27 -8.61 10.93
C GLU A 231 7.31 -8.16 12.03
N GLU A 232 7.43 -6.92 12.50
CA GLU A 232 6.54 -6.37 13.53
C GLU A 232 5.08 -6.27 13.04
N HIS A 233 4.85 -5.64 11.88
CA HIS A 233 3.50 -5.39 11.38
C HIS A 233 2.80 -6.62 10.78
N PHE A 234 3.53 -7.51 10.12
CA PHE A 234 2.94 -8.63 9.38
C PHE A 234 3.14 -9.99 10.05
N VAL A 235 4.01 -10.11 11.06
CA VAL A 235 4.24 -11.37 11.78
C VAL A 235 3.87 -11.26 13.26
N ARG A 236 4.49 -10.34 14.00
CA ARG A 236 4.29 -10.21 15.45
C ARG A 236 2.89 -9.73 15.80
N ILE A 237 2.45 -8.58 15.28
CA ILE A 237 1.13 -8.00 15.56
C ILE A 237 -0.01 -8.97 15.19
N PRO A 238 0.02 -9.68 14.04
CA PRO A 238 -1.01 -10.65 13.72
C PRO A 238 -1.04 -11.86 14.65
N LEU A 239 0.13 -12.38 15.07
CA LEU A 239 0.24 -13.53 15.98
C LEU A 239 0.04 -13.18 17.45
N GLU A 240 0.06 -11.89 17.81
CA GLU A 240 -0.17 -11.43 19.17
C GLU A 240 -1.60 -11.73 19.61
N VAL A 241 -1.72 -12.55 20.66
CA VAL A 241 -2.99 -12.86 21.32
C VAL A 241 -3.33 -11.69 22.24
N PRO A 242 -4.54 -11.11 22.13
CA PRO A 242 -4.94 -10.01 23.00
C PRO A 242 -4.96 -10.48 24.45
N GLU A 243 -4.31 -9.73 25.34
CA GLU A 243 -4.42 -9.96 26.78
C GLU A 243 -5.85 -9.62 27.22
N ILE A 244 -6.66 -10.66 27.36
CA ILE A 244 -7.95 -10.58 28.03
C ILE A 244 -7.62 -10.62 29.52
N SER A 245 -7.61 -9.45 30.16
CA SER A 245 -7.62 -9.37 31.61
C SER A 245 -8.96 -9.94 32.10
N LEU A 246 -9.04 -11.26 32.22
CA LEU A 246 -10.11 -11.95 32.93
C LEU A 246 -10.12 -11.38 34.34
N ARG A 247 -11.19 -10.67 34.70
CA ARG A 247 -11.42 -10.28 36.09
C ARG A 247 -11.51 -11.57 36.89
N ARG A 248 -10.60 -11.72 37.86
CA ARG A 248 -10.65 -12.72 38.92
C ARG A 248 -11.96 -12.54 39.68
N GLU A 249 -12.92 -13.42 39.45
CA GLU A 249 -14.03 -13.62 40.39
C GLU A 249 -14.04 -15.06 40.94
N ASP A 250 -13.39 -16.03 40.28
CA ASP A 250 -13.32 -17.43 40.75
C ASP A 250 -11.88 -17.94 40.87
N SER A 251 -11.14 -17.50 41.88
CA SER A 251 -9.89 -18.15 42.28
C SER A 251 -9.77 -18.23 43.79
N SER A 252 -10.68 -18.97 44.40
CA SER A 252 -10.47 -19.60 45.70
C SER A 252 -10.01 -21.04 45.47
N ILE A 253 -8.71 -21.27 45.23
CA ILE A 253 -8.08 -22.54 45.61
C ILE A 253 -6.56 -22.38 45.84
N SER A 254 -6.24 -22.47 47.13
CA SER A 254 -5.03 -22.98 47.83
C SER A 254 -3.63 -22.80 47.23
N MET A 255 -2.83 -22.05 47.99
CA MET A 255 -1.39 -22.28 48.22
C MET A 255 -1.14 -23.71 48.70
N VAL A 256 -0.17 -24.41 48.08
CA VAL A 256 0.67 -25.41 48.74
C VAL A 256 2.09 -25.26 48.19
N GLU A 257 3.04 -25.25 49.12
CA GLU A 257 4.47 -24.95 48.98
C GLU A 257 5.26 -25.96 48.13
N GLU A 258 6.42 -25.49 47.65
CA GLU A 258 7.45 -26.26 46.95
C GLU A 258 8.01 -27.42 47.77
N ALA A 259 8.15 -28.59 47.13
CA ALA A 259 9.22 -29.54 47.42
C ALA A 259 9.54 -30.37 46.15
N ASP A 260 10.81 -30.33 45.77
CA ASP A 260 11.59 -31.18 44.85
C ASP A 260 10.89 -32.28 44.03
N ALA A 261 11.05 -32.21 42.70
CA ALA A 261 11.72 -33.25 41.90
C ALA A 261 11.64 -32.91 40.40
N ALA A 262 12.77 -33.08 39.71
CA ALA A 262 12.90 -32.96 38.26
C ALA A 262 12.00 -33.98 37.51
N GLU A 263 11.15 -33.47 36.61
CA GLU A 263 10.83 -33.99 35.26
C GLU A 263 9.54 -33.33 34.76
N GLY A 264 9.65 -32.36 33.84
CA GLY A 264 8.47 -31.64 33.35
C GLY A 264 8.70 -30.66 32.21
N ALA A 265 9.72 -30.85 31.38
CA ALA A 265 10.04 -29.95 30.26
C ALA A 265 9.26 -30.23 28.95
N GLY A 266 8.02 -30.74 29.05
CA GLY A 266 7.24 -31.28 27.92
C GLY A 266 6.23 -30.33 27.26
N PRO A 267 5.38 -29.58 27.99
CA PRO A 267 4.28 -28.82 27.38
C PRO A 267 4.70 -27.44 26.82
N GLN A 268 5.56 -26.72 27.54
CA GLN A 268 5.95 -25.34 27.17
C GLN A 268 6.89 -25.29 25.96
N LYS A 269 7.78 -26.28 25.79
CA LYS A 269 8.68 -26.37 24.62
C LYS A 269 7.89 -26.66 23.33
N LYS A 270 6.86 -27.51 23.38
CA LYS A 270 6.00 -27.83 22.23
C LYS A 270 5.17 -26.62 21.79
N ALA A 271 4.60 -25.88 22.74
CA ALA A 271 3.87 -24.64 22.42
C ALA A 271 4.79 -23.57 21.81
N HIS A 272 6.03 -23.45 22.31
CA HIS A 272 7.01 -22.51 21.75
C HIS A 272 7.45 -22.91 20.34
N GLN A 273 7.67 -24.20 20.08
CA GLN A 273 8.00 -24.73 18.75
C GLN A 273 6.84 -24.54 17.76
N ALA A 274 5.60 -24.84 18.15
CA ALA A 274 4.42 -24.61 17.31
C ALA A 274 4.26 -23.13 16.94
N ASN A 275 4.52 -22.20 17.88
CA ASN A 275 4.50 -20.77 17.60
C ASN A 275 5.62 -20.34 16.64
N GLN A 276 6.81 -20.95 16.72
CA GLN A 276 7.90 -20.70 15.77
C GLN A 276 7.58 -21.21 14.37
N GLU A 277 6.96 -22.39 14.25
CA GLU A 277 6.50 -22.94 12.96
C GLU A 277 5.40 -22.06 12.33
N LEU A 278 4.42 -21.63 13.12
CA LEU A 278 3.37 -20.71 12.66
C LEU A 278 3.96 -19.34 12.25
N ALA A 279 4.92 -18.82 13.00
CA ALA A 279 5.65 -17.60 12.63
C ALA A 279 6.42 -17.79 11.32
N HIS A 280 7.08 -18.92 11.14
CA HIS A 280 7.80 -19.24 9.90
C HIS A 280 6.85 -19.32 8.69
N LEU A 281 5.70 -19.98 8.84
CA LEU A 281 4.66 -20.01 7.80
C LEU A 281 4.15 -18.59 7.46
N LEU A 282 3.91 -17.76 8.47
CA LEU A 282 3.45 -16.39 8.27
C LEU A 282 4.52 -15.50 7.60
N ARG A 283 5.80 -15.72 7.90
CA ARG A 283 6.92 -15.07 7.20
C ARG A 283 6.95 -15.43 5.72
N ILE A 284 6.82 -16.72 5.39
CA ILE A 284 6.77 -17.16 3.98
C ILE A 284 5.57 -16.56 3.27
N ARG A 285 4.37 -16.58 3.88
CA ARG A 285 3.17 -15.96 3.33
C ARG A 285 3.37 -14.47 3.07
N THR A 286 4.01 -13.77 4.01
CA THR A 286 4.31 -12.34 3.89
C THR A 286 5.30 -12.06 2.76
N ALA A 287 6.35 -12.87 2.64
CA ALA A 287 7.33 -12.76 1.56
C ALA A 287 6.69 -13.02 0.18
N LEU A 288 5.86 -14.07 0.05
CA LEU A 288 5.11 -14.34 -1.18
C LEU A 288 4.17 -13.19 -1.53
N LYS A 289 3.43 -12.66 -0.55
CA LYS A 289 2.55 -11.50 -0.75
C LYS A 289 3.33 -10.28 -1.23
N TYR A 290 4.50 -10.00 -0.65
CA TYR A 290 5.38 -8.91 -1.07
C TYR A 290 5.82 -9.09 -2.54
N LEU A 291 6.29 -10.29 -2.91
CA LEU A 291 6.72 -10.58 -4.28
C LEU A 291 5.56 -10.45 -5.29
N CYS A 292 4.40 -11.01 -4.97
CA CYS A 292 3.22 -10.95 -5.83
C CYS A 292 2.67 -9.53 -6.00
N THR A 293 2.76 -8.68 -4.96
CA THR A 293 2.22 -7.32 -5.02
C THR A 293 3.13 -6.37 -5.81
N ASN A 294 4.45 -6.51 -5.66
CA ASN A 294 5.41 -5.58 -6.26
C ASN A 294 5.93 -6.03 -7.63
N TYR A 295 6.07 -7.34 -7.86
CA TYR A 295 6.76 -7.86 -9.04
C TYR A 295 5.92 -8.72 -9.98
N ILE A 296 4.63 -8.93 -9.68
CA ILE A 296 3.75 -9.77 -10.49
C ILE A 296 2.50 -8.98 -10.87
N PRO A 297 2.02 -9.07 -12.12
CA PRO A 297 0.76 -8.46 -12.50
C PRO A 297 -0.42 -8.97 -11.64
N PRO A 298 -1.32 -8.08 -11.20
CA PRO A 298 -2.43 -8.46 -10.31
C PRO A 298 -3.40 -9.45 -10.96
N THR A 299 -3.47 -9.47 -12.30
CA THR A 299 -4.27 -10.44 -13.07
C THR A 299 -3.69 -11.85 -13.04
N PHE A 300 -2.38 -11.98 -12.82
CA PHE A 300 -1.66 -13.25 -12.90
C PHE A 300 -1.32 -13.83 -11.52
N ALA A 301 -1.20 -12.98 -10.51
CA ALA A 301 -0.92 -13.39 -9.14
C ALA A 301 -1.89 -14.48 -8.59
N PRO A 302 -3.22 -14.42 -8.82
CA PRO A 302 -4.13 -15.47 -8.34
C PRO A 302 -3.84 -16.86 -8.92
N ARG A 303 -3.45 -16.93 -10.21
CA ARG A 303 -3.13 -18.19 -10.89
C ARG A 303 -1.85 -18.81 -10.33
N LEU A 304 -0.83 -18.01 -10.07
CA LEU A 304 0.41 -18.48 -9.44
C LEU A 304 0.19 -18.93 -8.00
N LEU A 305 -0.59 -18.17 -7.23
CA LEU A 305 -0.88 -18.54 -5.84
C LEU A 305 -1.70 -19.84 -5.77
N ALA A 306 -2.62 -20.08 -6.71
CA ALA A 306 -3.36 -21.34 -6.77
C ALA A 306 -2.44 -22.55 -6.91
N ILE A 307 -1.39 -22.47 -7.76
CA ILE A 307 -0.41 -23.55 -7.94
C ILE A 307 0.46 -23.71 -6.68
N ILE A 308 0.96 -22.60 -6.12
CA ILE A 308 1.80 -22.65 -4.90
C ILE A 308 1.05 -23.25 -3.70
N PHE A 309 -0.26 -23.01 -3.62
CA PHE A 309 -1.11 -23.50 -2.54
C PHE A 309 -1.76 -24.85 -2.84
N ASP A 310 -1.58 -25.42 -4.03
CA ASP A 310 -2.12 -26.73 -4.36
C ASP A 310 -1.27 -27.81 -3.67
N THR A 311 -1.83 -28.43 -2.63
CA THR A 311 -1.20 -29.48 -1.82
C THR A 311 -0.80 -30.72 -2.62
N SER A 312 -1.23 -30.86 -3.88
CA SER A 312 -0.86 -31.98 -4.74
C SER A 312 0.60 -31.92 -5.24
N GLU A 313 1.25 -30.75 -5.21
CA GLU A 313 2.64 -30.61 -5.63
C GLU A 313 3.65 -30.88 -4.49
N PRO A 314 4.82 -31.48 -4.79
CA PRO A 314 5.83 -31.81 -3.77
C PRO A 314 6.47 -30.58 -3.11
N GLN A 315 6.23 -29.37 -3.63
CA GLN A 315 6.73 -28.11 -3.09
C GLN A 315 5.66 -27.31 -2.33
N ALA A 316 4.44 -27.84 -2.21
CA ALA A 316 3.31 -27.15 -1.61
C ALA A 316 3.53 -26.90 -0.11
N ILE A 317 3.15 -25.70 0.34
CA ILE A 317 3.14 -25.36 1.76
C ILE A 317 1.69 -25.31 2.21
N ASP A 318 1.34 -26.15 3.17
CA ASP A 318 0.02 -26.11 3.79
C ASP A 318 -0.08 -24.92 4.76
N PHE A 319 -0.94 -23.96 4.42
CA PHE A 319 -1.24 -22.80 5.26
C PHE A 319 -2.51 -23.00 6.13
N ALA A 320 -3.22 -24.13 6.02
CA ALA A 320 -4.44 -24.37 6.77
C ALA A 320 -4.27 -24.29 8.31
N PRO A 321 -3.17 -24.78 8.92
CA PRO A 321 -2.93 -24.60 10.35
C PRO A 321 -2.78 -23.12 10.74
N LEU A 322 -2.10 -22.33 9.88
CA LEU A 322 -1.92 -20.90 10.07
C LEU A 322 -3.24 -20.15 9.95
N ASP A 323 -4.05 -20.45 8.94
CA ASP A 323 -5.36 -19.81 8.75
C ASP A 323 -6.32 -20.10 9.91
N THR A 324 -6.32 -21.34 10.40
CA THR A 324 -7.11 -21.74 11.58
C THR A 324 -6.68 -20.95 12.83
N HIS A 325 -5.37 -20.79 13.04
CA HIS A 325 -4.83 -20.06 14.17
C HIS A 325 -5.08 -18.54 14.07
N LEU A 326 -4.94 -17.95 12.88
CA LEU A 326 -5.27 -16.53 12.68
C LEU A 326 -6.77 -16.28 12.83
N ALA A 327 -7.63 -17.22 12.43
CA ALA A 327 -9.07 -17.16 12.67
C ALA A 327 -9.42 -17.21 14.17
N SER A 328 -8.71 -18.03 14.97
CA SER A 328 -8.92 -18.06 16.42
C SER A 328 -8.44 -16.77 17.09
N ILE A 329 -7.30 -16.22 16.69
CA ILE A 329 -6.80 -14.94 17.20
C ILE A 329 -7.76 -13.79 16.85
N THR A 330 -8.27 -13.73 15.62
CA THR A 330 -9.21 -12.68 15.22
C THR A 330 -10.52 -12.77 16.01
N LYS A 331 -10.98 -13.98 16.33
CA LYS A 331 -12.11 -14.21 17.25
C LYS A 331 -11.80 -13.72 18.67
N LEU A 332 -10.63 -14.04 19.23
CA LEU A 332 -10.22 -13.52 20.54
C LEU A 332 -10.08 -12.00 20.54
N LYS A 333 -9.60 -11.39 19.44
CA LYS A 333 -9.49 -9.94 19.28
C LYS A 333 -10.87 -9.28 19.25
N SER A 334 -11.84 -9.86 18.55
CA SER A 334 -13.22 -9.33 18.53
C SER A 334 -13.93 -9.49 19.87
N GLU A 335 -13.73 -10.62 20.56
CA GLU A 335 -14.26 -10.85 21.92
C GLU A 335 -13.64 -9.89 22.93
N ALA A 336 -12.31 -9.71 22.92
CA ALA A 336 -11.63 -8.74 23.78
C ALA A 336 -12.08 -7.30 23.52
N GLN A 337 -12.27 -6.93 22.24
CA GLN A 337 -12.80 -5.62 21.86
C GLN A 337 -14.24 -5.43 22.35
N ALA A 338 -15.09 -6.47 22.25
CA ALA A 338 -16.44 -6.44 22.78
C ALA A 338 -16.45 -6.25 24.30
N LEU A 339 -15.61 -6.98 25.04
CA LEU A 339 -15.47 -6.84 26.49
C LEU A 339 -14.99 -5.44 26.90
N ARG A 340 -14.00 -4.88 26.18
CA ARG A 340 -13.54 -3.50 26.41
C ARG A 340 -14.67 -2.50 26.16
N SER A 341 -15.42 -2.65 25.07
CA SER A 341 -16.56 -1.78 24.75
C SER A 341 -17.67 -1.81 25.81
N ILE A 342 -17.94 -2.99 26.38
CA ILE A 342 -18.90 -3.17 27.49
C ILE A 342 -18.34 -2.49 28.74
N SER A 343 -17.06 -2.67 29.05
CA SER A 343 -16.41 -2.06 30.22
C SER A 343 -16.37 -0.53 30.14
N ASP A 344 -16.11 0.05 28.96
CA ASP A 344 -16.12 1.50 28.73
C ASP A 344 -17.52 2.08 28.84
N ASN A 345 -18.54 1.36 28.38
CA ASN A 345 -19.94 1.77 28.55
C ASN A 345 -20.39 1.68 30.02
N ILE A 346 -19.99 0.64 30.75
CA ILE A 346 -20.30 0.49 32.18
C ILE A 346 -19.55 1.52 33.04
N SER A 347 -18.28 1.82 32.71
CA SER A 347 -17.50 2.86 33.40
C SER A 347 -18.13 4.24 33.22
N ARG A 348 -18.54 4.58 31.99
CA ARG A 348 -19.30 5.82 31.72
C ARG A 348 -20.64 5.86 32.47
N LYS A 349 -21.32 4.73 32.65
CA LYS A 349 -22.59 4.66 33.40
C LYS A 349 -22.39 4.80 34.93
N ARG A 350 -21.26 4.35 35.48
CA ARG A 350 -20.95 4.51 36.92
C ARG A 350 -20.42 5.90 37.31
N ALA A 351 -19.80 6.65 36.40
CA ALA A 351 -19.36 8.02 36.66
C ALA A 351 -20.51 9.06 36.64
N GLY A 352 -21.70 8.68 36.18
CA GLY A 352 -22.90 9.53 36.14
C GLY A 352 -24.02 9.05 37.06
N GLY A 353 -23.68 8.53 38.24
CA GLY A 353 -24.64 8.01 39.21
C GLY A 353 -25.42 9.09 39.94
N GLN A 354 -26.28 9.82 39.22
CA GLN A 354 -27.49 10.53 39.68
C GLN A 354 -28.12 11.14 38.41
N ASP A 355 -29.41 10.85 38.14
CA ASP A 355 -30.25 11.35 37.02
C ASP A 355 -30.60 10.37 35.87
N GLU A 356 -30.69 9.06 36.14
CA GLU A 356 -31.22 8.09 35.16
C GLU A 356 -32.65 8.45 34.67
N GLU A 357 -33.46 9.10 35.51
CA GLU A 357 -34.81 9.57 35.14
C GLU A 357 -34.81 10.86 34.30
N GLY A 358 -33.74 11.66 34.38
CA GLY A 358 -33.60 12.92 33.64
C GLY A 358 -33.15 12.71 32.19
N LEU A 359 -32.32 11.70 31.95
CA LEU A 359 -31.78 11.39 30.62
C LEU A 359 -32.80 10.67 29.74
N GLU A 360 -33.62 9.75 30.26
CA GLU A 360 -34.71 9.15 29.50
C GLU A 360 -35.78 10.18 29.10
N LYS A 361 -36.10 11.13 30.00
CA LYS A 361 -36.98 12.27 29.70
C LYS A 361 -36.34 13.22 28.68
N ALA A 362 -35.03 13.43 28.71
CA ALA A 362 -34.32 14.25 27.74
C ALA A 362 -34.24 13.58 26.35
N GLU A 363 -34.01 12.26 26.29
CA GLU A 363 -33.89 11.52 25.03
C GLU A 363 -35.27 11.34 24.36
N THR A 364 -36.32 11.06 25.13
CA THR A 364 -37.70 11.04 24.60
C THR A 364 -38.16 12.43 24.14
N LYS A 365 -37.78 13.49 24.86
CA LYS A 365 -38.03 14.89 24.43
C LYS A 365 -37.23 15.26 23.19
N ARG A 366 -36.01 14.74 23.04
CA ARG A 366 -35.17 14.97 21.85
C ARG A 366 -35.71 14.22 20.63
N ARG A 367 -36.13 12.96 20.77
CA ARG A 367 -36.79 12.20 19.70
C ARG A 367 -38.10 12.85 19.25
N LYS A 368 -38.94 13.32 20.20
CA LYS A 368 -40.16 14.07 19.88
C LYS A 368 -39.87 15.37 19.13
N LYS A 369 -38.83 16.12 19.52
CA LYS A 369 -38.43 17.35 18.83
C LYS A 369 -37.89 17.10 17.42
N GLU A 370 -37.08 16.06 17.24
CA GLU A 370 -36.53 15.67 15.93
C GLU A 370 -37.63 15.19 14.97
N GLU A 371 -38.63 14.46 15.47
CA GLU A 371 -39.79 14.03 14.70
C GLU A 371 -40.70 15.22 14.32
N GLU A 372 -40.92 16.16 15.23
CA GLU A 372 -41.71 17.36 14.96
C GLU A 372 -40.99 18.31 13.98
N GLU A 373 -39.66 18.43 14.04
CA GLU A 373 -38.88 19.16 13.04
C GLU A 373 -38.91 18.48 11.67
N ARG A 374 -38.82 17.16 11.63
CA ARG A 374 -38.90 16.40 10.37
C ARG A 374 -40.28 16.55 9.74
N ASN A 375 -41.34 16.57 10.54
CA ASN A 375 -42.69 16.87 10.07
C ASN A 375 -42.81 18.32 9.57
N LYS A 376 -42.21 19.31 10.22
CA LYS A 376 -42.16 20.70 9.73
C LYS A 376 -41.35 20.87 8.44
N LYS A 377 -40.34 20.03 8.22
CA LYS A 377 -39.53 20.00 6.98
C LYS A 377 -40.27 19.30 5.82
N ASN A 378 -41.09 18.29 6.09
CA ASN A 378 -41.88 17.54 5.10
C ASN A 378 -43.15 18.25 4.61
N VAL A 379 -43.51 19.41 5.17
CA VAL A 379 -44.69 20.17 4.73
C VAL A 379 -44.32 21.10 3.57
N SER A 380 -45.08 20.98 2.47
CA SER A 380 -44.88 21.78 1.25
C SER A 380 -45.06 23.29 1.51
N GLN A 381 -44.40 24.13 0.70
CA GLN A 381 -44.48 25.59 0.86
C GLN A 381 -45.92 26.12 0.76
N GLY A 382 -46.79 25.48 -0.03
CA GLY A 382 -48.20 25.85 -0.15
C GLY A 382 -48.96 25.71 1.17
N VAL A 383 -48.74 24.61 1.91
CA VAL A 383 -49.36 24.37 3.21
C VAL A 383 -48.82 25.33 4.28
N LYS A 384 -47.54 25.69 4.21
CA LYS A 384 -46.94 26.71 5.10
C LYS A 384 -47.51 28.12 4.87
N LYS A 385 -47.88 28.46 3.63
CA LYS A 385 -48.54 29.74 3.31
C LYS A 385 -50.01 29.74 3.74
N LEU A 386 -50.71 28.61 3.60
CA LEU A 386 -52.08 28.41 4.11
C LEU A 386 -52.16 28.49 5.64
N ALA A 387 -51.18 27.93 6.37
CA ALA A 387 -51.14 27.98 7.83
C ALA A 387 -50.92 29.40 8.41
N LYS A 388 -50.41 30.33 7.60
CA LYS A 388 -50.24 31.74 7.96
C LYS A 388 -51.47 32.61 7.64
N ALA A 389 -52.48 32.05 6.97
CA ALA A 389 -53.72 32.76 6.74
C ALA A 389 -54.48 32.88 8.07
N ASP A 390 -54.97 34.08 8.40
CA ASP A 390 -55.75 34.31 9.60
C ASP A 390 -57.11 33.62 9.47
N THR A 391 -57.33 32.59 10.29
CA THR A 391 -58.56 31.78 10.28
C THR A 391 -59.53 32.20 11.37
N SER A 392 -59.25 33.31 12.07
CA SER A 392 -60.18 33.86 13.05
C SER A 392 -61.45 34.35 12.34
N GLY A 393 -62.58 33.65 12.59
CA GLY A 393 -63.88 33.97 12.00
C GLY A 393 -64.43 32.94 10.99
N MET A 394 -63.62 32.01 10.47
CA MET A 394 -64.13 30.92 9.61
C MET A 394 -64.62 29.72 10.44
N LYS A 395 -65.90 29.36 10.32
CA LYS A 395 -66.44 28.11 10.90
C LYS A 395 -65.75 26.90 10.26
N LYS A 396 -65.11 26.06 11.08
CA LYS A 396 -64.53 24.80 10.62
C LYS A 396 -65.64 23.86 10.13
N LEU A 397 -65.42 23.17 9.01
CA LEU A 397 -66.38 22.19 8.46
C LEU A 397 -66.79 21.11 9.47
N SER A 398 -65.90 20.75 10.42
CA SER A 398 -66.20 19.81 11.50
C SER A 398 -67.31 20.28 12.45
N SER A 399 -67.55 21.60 12.54
CA SER A 399 -68.66 22.15 13.34
C SER A 399 -70.04 21.96 12.68
N PHE A 400 -70.09 21.63 11.38
CA PHE A 400 -71.34 21.34 10.66
C PHE A 400 -71.76 19.87 10.75
N PHE A 401 -70.85 18.97 11.13
CA PHE A 401 -71.11 17.53 11.22
C PHE A 401 -71.24 17.00 12.66
N ALA A 402 -71.25 17.89 13.66
CA ALA A 402 -71.52 17.50 15.04
C ALA A 402 -73.00 17.10 15.17
N LYS A 403 -73.28 15.80 15.02
CA LYS A 403 -74.57 15.17 15.28
C LYS A 403 -74.93 15.42 16.75
N GLY A 404 -76.03 16.11 17.01
CA GLY A 404 -76.45 16.52 18.36
C GLY A 404 -76.48 15.35 19.33
N ALA A 405 -75.70 15.44 20.41
CA ALA A 405 -75.81 14.53 21.53
C ALA A 405 -77.16 14.80 22.22
N VAL A 406 -78.11 13.88 22.03
CA VAL A 406 -79.37 13.85 22.75
C VAL A 406 -79.07 13.69 24.23
N ALA A 407 -79.47 14.68 25.03
CA ALA A 407 -79.47 14.60 26.48
C ALA A 407 -80.46 13.50 26.92
N LYS A 408 -79.94 12.41 27.48
CA LYS A 408 -80.78 11.44 28.20
C LYS A 408 -81.01 11.99 29.61
N LYS A 409 -82.21 12.51 29.83
CA LYS A 409 -82.73 12.98 31.12
C LYS A 409 -83.79 11.97 31.55
N GLY A 410 -83.66 11.40 32.75
CA GLY A 410 -84.62 10.47 33.36
C GLY A 410 -84.27 9.02 33.13
#